data_AF-A0A9Y4KKC3-F1
#
_entry.id   AF-A0A9Y4KKC3-F1
#
_cell.length_a   1.000
_cell.length_b   1.000
_cell.length_c   1.000
_cell.angle_alpha   90.00
_cell.angle_beta   90.00
_cell.angle_gamma   90.00
#
_symmetry.space_group_name_H-M   'P 1'
#
loop_
_entity.id
_entity.type
_entity.pdbx_description
1 polymer ?
#
loop_
_entity_poly.entity_id
_entity_poly.type
_entity_poly.pdbx_seq_one_letter_code
_entity_poly.pdbx_strand_id
1 'polypeptide(L)'
;PCVCADGSDGKAKAEEEEVQDYRVKCLNNLATTQLKLEQFDEALHTSRDVLTLEPNNVKALFRTGKLLSDKGEYKEAMEVLKKALKLEPATKAIHVELSKLVKRQTGDKDTKEWKAKPAEMLGDDIAPFLIPPKKKPSGISWKFILGALVVALGSLVTSVILTARN
;
A
#
# COMPACT_ATOMS: atom_id res chain seq x y z
N PRO A 1 -4.75 -65.31 21.04
CA PRO A 1 -3.95 -64.18 21.54
C PRO A 1 -4.77 -62.88 21.47
N CYS A 2 -5.34 -62.47 22.60
CA CYS A 2 -6.15 -61.27 22.71
C CYS A 2 -5.21 -60.07 22.80
N VAL A 3 -5.21 -59.21 21.78
CA VAL A 3 -4.51 -57.92 21.85
C VAL A 3 -5.42 -56.98 22.65
N CYS A 4 -5.10 -56.77 23.93
CA CYS A 4 -5.65 -55.66 24.68
C CYS A 4 -5.13 -54.39 24.02
N ALA A 5 -5.97 -53.70 23.24
CA ALA A 5 -5.67 -52.38 22.72
C ALA A 5 -5.48 -51.46 23.94
N ASP A 6 -4.26 -50.96 24.08
CA ASP A 6 -3.79 -50.23 25.24
C ASP A 6 -4.44 -48.84 25.28
N GLY A 7 -5.38 -48.65 26.20
CA GLY A 7 -6.05 -47.36 26.43
C GLY A 7 -5.09 -46.26 26.92
N SER A 8 -3.83 -46.58 27.23
CA SER A 8 -2.82 -45.60 27.63
C SER A 8 -2.31 -44.75 26.47
N ASP A 9 -2.22 -45.29 25.25
CA ASP A 9 -1.75 -44.57 24.06
C ASP A 9 -2.69 -43.43 23.66
N GLY A 10 -4.01 -43.66 23.79
CA GLY A 10 -5.02 -42.64 23.50
C GLY A 10 -5.05 -41.50 24.51
N LYS A 11 -4.77 -41.80 25.78
CA LYS A 11 -4.69 -40.80 26.85
C LYS A 11 -3.45 -39.91 26.69
N ALA A 12 -2.28 -40.51 26.44
CA ALA A 12 -1.05 -39.76 26.21
C ALA A 12 -1.16 -38.82 24.99
N LYS A 13 -1.77 -39.29 23.90
CA LYS A 13 -1.98 -38.48 22.70
C LYS A 13 -2.91 -37.28 22.94
N ALA A 14 -3.98 -37.47 23.73
CA ALA A 14 -4.90 -36.38 24.09
C ALA A 14 -4.22 -35.34 24.98
N GLU A 15 -3.40 -35.77 25.94
CA GLU A 15 -2.61 -34.88 26.80
C GLU A 15 -1.58 -34.09 25.97
N GLU A 16 -0.90 -34.73 25.01
CA GLU A 16 0.02 -34.05 24.09
C GLU A 16 -0.69 -33.00 23.23
N GLU A 17 -1.86 -33.30 22.69
CA GLU A 17 -2.66 -32.36 21.90
C GLU A 17 -3.08 -31.13 22.74
N GLU A 18 -3.48 -31.35 23.99
CA GLU A 18 -3.83 -30.27 24.92
C GLU A 18 -2.62 -29.38 25.23
N VAL A 19 -1.45 -29.98 25.47
CA VAL A 19 -0.20 -29.24 25.68
C VAL A 19 0.17 -28.41 24.44
N GLN A 20 -0.03 -28.95 23.23
CA GLN A 20 0.22 -28.21 21.99
C GLN A 20 -0.73 -27.03 21.80
N ASP A 21 -2.02 -27.19 22.11
CA ASP A 21 -3.00 -26.10 22.05
C ASP A 21 -2.61 -24.96 23.03
N TYR A 22 -2.24 -25.27 24.27
CA TYR A 22 -1.71 -24.25 25.20
C TYR A 22 -0.43 -23.60 24.69
N ARG A 23 0.49 -24.38 24.11
CA ARG A 23 1.75 -23.87 23.54
C ARG A 23 1.47 -22.85 22.44
N VAL A 24 0.57 -23.15 21.51
CA VAL A 24 0.17 -22.25 20.44
C VAL A 24 -0.47 -20.97 20.98
N LYS A 25 -1.35 -21.08 21.98
CA LYS A 25 -2.00 -19.92 22.62
C LYS A 25 -0.96 -19.00 23.29
N CYS A 26 -0.02 -19.59 24.03
CA CYS A 26 1.06 -18.85 24.69
C CYS A 26 1.96 -18.13 23.67
N LEU A 27 2.39 -18.81 22.60
CA LEU A 27 3.21 -18.20 21.55
C LEU A 27 2.46 -17.07 20.83
N ASN A 28 1.16 -17.23 20.55
CA ASN A 28 0.34 -16.17 19.97
C ASN A 28 0.25 -14.91 20.86
N ASN A 29 0.13 -15.11 22.17
CA ASN A 29 0.12 -14.01 23.14
C ASN A 29 1.50 -13.35 23.22
N LEU A 30 2.58 -14.15 23.25
CA LEU A 30 3.96 -13.65 23.25
C LEU A 30 4.24 -12.78 22.02
N ALA A 31 3.92 -13.26 20.81
CA ALA A 31 4.09 -12.50 19.57
C ALA A 31 3.30 -11.18 19.62
N THR A 32 2.11 -11.18 20.22
CA THR A 32 1.30 -9.96 20.38
C THR A 32 1.94 -8.99 21.35
N THR A 33 2.52 -9.46 22.45
CA THR A 33 3.23 -8.63 23.42
C THR A 33 4.52 -8.06 22.82
N GLN A 34 5.30 -8.86 22.10
CA GLN A 34 6.49 -8.41 21.39
C GLN A 34 6.17 -7.30 20.39
N LEU A 35 5.07 -7.43 19.63
CA LEU A 35 4.59 -6.35 18.74
C LEU A 35 4.27 -5.05 19.49
N LYS A 36 3.67 -5.13 20.68
CA LYS A 36 3.37 -3.95 21.52
C LYS A 36 4.63 -3.31 22.09
N LEU A 37 5.68 -4.10 22.28
CA LEU A 37 7.01 -3.66 22.73
C LEU A 37 7.92 -3.27 21.56
N GLU A 38 7.40 -3.24 20.33
CA GLU A 38 8.16 -2.90 19.11
C GLU A 38 9.34 -3.85 18.82
N GLN A 39 9.30 -5.06 19.40
CA GLN A 39 10.25 -6.15 19.19
C GLN A 39 9.87 -6.92 17.92
N PHE A 40 10.08 -6.29 16.76
CA PHE A 40 9.54 -6.78 15.47
C PHE A 40 10.22 -8.06 14.97
N ASP A 41 11.51 -8.24 15.22
CA ASP A 41 12.26 -9.42 14.79
C ASP A 41 11.86 -10.64 15.60
N GLU A 42 11.74 -10.48 16.92
CA GLU A 42 11.31 -11.52 17.85
C GLU A 42 9.84 -11.88 17.60
N ALA A 43 8.98 -10.88 17.36
CA ALA A 43 7.58 -11.12 16.99
C ALA A 43 7.45 -11.93 15.69
N LEU A 44 8.34 -11.69 14.71
CA LEU A 44 8.36 -12.44 13.46
C LEU A 44 8.80 -13.89 13.71
N HIS A 45 9.83 -14.09 14.54
CA HIS A 45 10.29 -15.42 14.93
C HIS A 45 9.19 -16.20 15.66
N THR A 46 8.63 -15.63 16.71
CA THR A 46 7.55 -16.26 17.49
C THR A 46 6.32 -16.56 16.63
N SER A 47 5.97 -15.66 15.69
CA SER A 47 4.86 -15.92 14.76
C SER A 47 5.17 -17.10 13.82
N ARG A 48 6.43 -17.24 13.36
CA ARG A 48 6.85 -18.40 12.56
C ARG A 48 6.85 -19.69 13.37
N ASP A 49 7.23 -19.65 14.65
CA ASP A 49 7.13 -20.81 15.55
C ASP A 49 5.68 -21.31 15.65
N VAL A 50 4.71 -20.40 15.79
CA VAL A 50 3.28 -20.77 15.73
C VAL A 50 2.94 -21.47 14.41
N LEU A 51 3.46 -20.99 13.28
CA LEU A 51 3.20 -21.59 11.97
C LEU A 51 3.88 -22.95 11.76
N THR A 52 4.93 -23.27 12.52
CA THR A 52 5.50 -24.63 12.53
C THR A 52 4.59 -25.64 13.21
N LEU A 53 3.85 -25.21 14.25
CA LEU A 53 2.90 -26.03 14.99
C LEU A 53 1.54 -26.08 14.28
N GLU A 54 1.06 -24.92 13.84
CA GLU A 54 -0.20 -24.75 13.14
C GLU A 54 0.00 -23.94 11.85
N PRO A 55 0.25 -24.62 10.72
CA PRO A 55 0.49 -23.97 9.44
C PRO A 55 -0.66 -23.07 8.94
N ASN A 56 -1.87 -23.29 9.47
CA ASN A 56 -3.09 -22.59 9.10
C ASN A 56 -3.59 -21.63 10.20
N ASN A 57 -2.74 -21.28 11.17
CA ASN A 57 -3.12 -20.30 12.19
C ASN A 57 -3.23 -18.89 11.57
N VAL A 58 -4.45 -18.40 11.40
CA VAL A 58 -4.73 -17.13 10.71
C VAL A 58 -4.09 -15.94 11.41
N LYS A 59 -4.06 -15.93 12.75
CA LYS A 59 -3.45 -14.85 13.53
C LYS A 59 -1.94 -14.77 13.29
N ALA A 60 -1.26 -15.91 13.28
CA ALA A 60 0.17 -15.99 13.01
C ALA A 60 0.52 -15.66 11.56
N LEU A 61 -0.29 -16.12 10.59
CA LEU A 61 -0.14 -15.74 9.18
C LEU A 61 -0.29 -14.23 8.99
N PHE A 62 -1.33 -13.63 9.57
CA PHE A 62 -1.55 -12.18 9.49
C PHE A 62 -0.38 -11.38 10.09
N ARG A 63 0.08 -11.73 11.30
CA ARG A 63 1.21 -11.05 11.95
C ARG A 63 2.50 -11.17 11.14
N THR A 64 2.81 -12.38 10.65
CA THR A 64 3.97 -12.64 9.80
C THR A 64 3.92 -11.79 8.52
N GLY A 65 2.78 -11.81 7.82
CA GLY A 65 2.60 -11.02 6.61
C GLY A 65 2.70 -9.51 6.84
N LYS A 66 2.13 -9.00 7.94
CA LYS A 66 2.25 -7.59 8.32
C LYS A 66 3.70 -7.20 8.63
N LEU A 67 4.41 -8.02 9.42
CA LEU A 67 5.82 -7.77 9.77
C LEU A 67 6.73 -7.80 8.53
N LEU A 68 6.52 -8.74 7.61
CA LEU A 68 7.23 -8.78 6.33
C LEU A 68 6.93 -7.54 5.47
N SER A 69 5.68 -7.10 5.43
CA SER A 69 5.27 -5.86 4.76
C SER A 69 5.96 -4.63 5.35
N ASP A 70 6.11 -4.57 6.67
CA ASP A 70 6.78 -3.47 7.36
C ASP A 70 8.32 -3.53 7.15
N LYS A 71 8.90 -4.72 6.98
CA LYS A 71 10.32 -4.93 6.59
C LYS A 71 10.64 -4.66 5.11
N GLY A 72 9.64 -4.48 4.25
CA GLY A 72 9.83 -4.28 2.81
C GLY A 72 9.82 -5.57 1.98
N GLU A 73 9.63 -6.73 2.61
CA GLU A 73 9.57 -8.04 1.96
C GLU A 73 8.18 -8.29 1.33
N TYR A 74 7.79 -7.41 0.40
CA TYR A 74 6.41 -7.33 -0.10
C TYR A 74 5.92 -8.60 -0.80
N LYS A 75 6.81 -9.33 -1.48
CA LYS A 75 6.45 -10.57 -2.18
C LYS A 75 6.05 -11.66 -1.19
N GLU A 76 6.89 -11.92 -0.19
CA GLU A 76 6.62 -12.93 0.84
C GLU A 76 5.39 -12.52 1.67
N ALA A 77 5.31 -11.24 2.05
CA ALA A 77 4.16 -10.69 2.77
C ALA A 77 2.83 -10.97 2.05
N MET A 78 2.80 -10.75 0.74
CA MET A 78 1.60 -10.95 -0.07
C MET A 78 1.19 -12.42 -0.16
N GLU A 79 2.15 -13.35 -0.31
CA GLU A 79 1.84 -14.78 -0.34
C GLU A 79 1.29 -15.28 1.00
N VAL A 80 1.90 -14.85 2.11
CA VAL A 80 1.44 -15.21 3.46
C VAL A 80 0.04 -14.63 3.75
N LEU A 81 -0.20 -13.36 3.41
CA LEU A 81 -1.52 -12.73 3.61
C LEU A 81 -2.60 -13.32 2.71
N LYS A 82 -2.28 -13.76 1.47
CA LYS A 82 -3.22 -14.51 0.63
C LYS A 82 -3.59 -15.85 1.27
N LYS A 83 -2.65 -16.54 1.92
CA LYS A 83 -2.96 -17.77 2.66
C LYS A 83 -3.92 -17.48 3.82
N ALA A 84 -3.66 -16.42 4.59
CA ALA A 84 -4.55 -15.98 5.67
C ALA A 84 -5.96 -15.65 5.13
N LEU A 85 -6.04 -14.92 4.00
CA LEU A 85 -7.30 -14.55 3.37
C LEU A 85 -8.11 -15.76 2.89
N LYS A 86 -7.45 -16.80 2.37
CA LYS A 86 -8.12 -18.04 1.95
C LYS A 86 -8.78 -18.76 3.11
N LEU A 87 -8.19 -18.69 4.31
CA LEU A 87 -8.71 -19.32 5.52
C LEU A 87 -9.84 -18.49 6.15
N GLU A 88 -9.69 -17.16 6.19
CA GLU A 88 -10.72 -16.25 6.68
C GLU A 88 -10.96 -15.09 5.69
N PRO A 89 -11.85 -15.28 4.71
CA PRO A 89 -12.11 -14.28 3.66
C PRO A 89 -12.75 -12.99 4.17
N ALA A 90 -13.41 -13.03 5.34
CA ALA A 90 -14.15 -11.90 5.90
C ALA A 90 -13.29 -10.95 6.76
N THR A 91 -12.02 -11.29 7.00
CA THR A 91 -11.18 -10.55 7.95
C THR A 91 -10.68 -9.23 7.34
N LYS A 92 -11.36 -8.12 7.71
CA LYS A 92 -11.08 -6.75 7.21
C LYS A 92 -9.61 -6.35 7.31
N ALA A 93 -8.92 -6.74 8.38
CA ALA A 93 -7.51 -6.40 8.59
C ALA A 93 -6.60 -6.97 7.48
N ILE A 94 -6.88 -8.19 6.99
CA ILE A 94 -6.11 -8.83 5.92
C ILE A 94 -6.32 -8.06 4.60
N HIS A 95 -7.56 -7.67 4.30
CA HIS A 95 -7.88 -6.87 3.11
C HIS A 95 -7.16 -5.52 3.09
N VAL A 96 -7.09 -4.85 4.26
CA VAL A 96 -6.39 -3.57 4.41
C VAL A 96 -4.89 -3.73 4.12
N GLU A 97 -4.24 -4.73 4.70
CA GLU A 97 -2.81 -4.96 4.48
C GLU A 97 -2.48 -5.38 3.04
N LEU A 98 -3.30 -6.25 2.43
CA LEU A 98 -3.14 -6.60 1.02
C LEU A 98 -3.34 -5.38 0.10
N SER A 99 -4.32 -4.54 0.38
CA SER A 99 -4.56 -3.31 -0.39
C SER A 99 -3.37 -2.35 -0.30
N LYS A 100 -2.74 -2.23 0.88
CA LYS A 100 -1.51 -1.45 1.09
C LYS A 100 -0.35 -2.00 0.24
N LEU A 101 -0.18 -3.32 0.22
CA LEU A 101 0.86 -3.98 -0.57
C LEU A 101 0.67 -3.82 -2.08
N VAL A 102 -0.57 -3.99 -2.58
CA VAL A 102 -0.87 -3.81 -4.00
C VAL A 102 -0.58 -2.38 -4.45
N LYS A 103 -0.98 -1.37 -3.66
CA LYS A 103 -0.67 0.05 -3.95
C LYS A 103 0.83 0.33 -4.03
N ARG A 104 1.62 -0.28 -3.13
CA ARG A 104 3.09 -0.18 -3.16
C ARG A 104 3.65 -0.83 -4.42
N GLN A 105 3.13 -1.98 -4.81
CA GLN A 105 3.58 -2.69 -6.01
C GLN A 105 3.22 -1.95 -7.32
N THR A 106 2.05 -1.32 -7.41
CA THR A 106 1.67 -0.53 -8.59
C THR A 106 2.48 0.76 -8.69
N GLY A 107 2.68 1.47 -7.58
CA GLY A 107 3.53 2.68 -7.56
C GLY A 107 4.99 2.40 -7.94
N ASP A 108 5.52 1.23 -7.55
CA ASP A 108 6.85 0.75 -7.95
C ASP A 108 6.94 0.37 -9.44
N LYS A 109 5.86 -0.17 -10.02
CA LYS A 109 5.80 -0.48 -11.46
C LYS A 109 5.70 0.79 -12.29
N ASP A 110 4.85 1.73 -11.89
CA ASP A 110 4.71 3.03 -12.54
C ASP A 110 6.04 3.78 -12.49
N THR A 111 6.76 3.76 -11.36
CA THR A 111 8.10 4.37 -11.27
C THR A 111 9.20 3.60 -12.00
N LYS A 112 9.08 2.28 -12.22
CA LYS A 112 10.05 1.51 -13.02
C LYS A 112 9.81 1.63 -14.52
N GLU A 113 8.56 1.63 -14.99
CA GLU A 113 8.21 1.91 -16.39
C GLU A 113 8.45 3.39 -16.73
N TRP A 114 8.18 4.32 -15.81
CA TRP A 114 8.47 5.74 -16.00
C TRP A 114 9.97 6.10 -15.95
N LYS A 115 10.82 5.24 -15.35
CA LYS A 115 12.27 5.49 -15.27
C LYS A 115 13.07 5.08 -16.52
N ALA A 116 12.43 4.54 -17.55
CA ALA A 116 13.09 4.22 -18.81
C ALA A 116 12.25 4.69 -19.99
N LYS A 117 12.29 6.01 -20.26
CA LYS A 117 12.41 6.65 -21.60
C LYS A 117 12.20 8.18 -21.51
N PRO A 118 13.10 8.98 -20.91
CA PRO A 118 12.93 10.42 -21.00
C PRO A 118 13.55 11.05 -22.26
N ALA A 119 14.44 10.37 -23.01
CA ALA A 119 15.23 11.07 -24.04
C ALA A 119 15.58 10.30 -25.33
N GLU A 120 15.30 9.00 -25.47
CA GLU A 120 15.79 8.24 -26.64
C GLU A 120 14.70 7.66 -27.57
N MET A 121 13.41 7.76 -27.25
CA MET A 121 12.36 7.11 -28.07
C MET A 121 11.32 8.03 -28.71
N LEU A 122 11.37 9.33 -28.48
CA LEU A 122 10.47 10.27 -29.15
C LEU A 122 11.35 11.37 -29.73
N GLY A 123 11.70 11.20 -31.01
CA GLY A 123 12.34 12.23 -31.79
C GLY A 123 11.53 13.52 -31.68
N ASP A 124 12.25 14.61 -31.40
CA ASP A 124 12.00 16.06 -31.49
C ASP A 124 10.59 16.69 -31.38
N ASP A 125 9.48 15.96 -31.35
CA ASP A 125 8.15 16.52 -31.67
C ASP A 125 7.08 16.43 -30.56
N ILE A 126 7.37 15.91 -29.34
CA ILE A 126 6.33 15.73 -28.29
C ILE A 126 6.65 16.37 -26.92
N ALA A 127 7.62 17.29 -26.89
CA ALA A 127 7.93 18.09 -25.70
C ALA A 127 6.74 18.81 -24.97
N PRO A 128 5.58 19.15 -25.57
CA PRO A 128 4.58 19.97 -24.87
C PRO A 128 3.69 19.21 -23.85
N PHE A 129 3.65 17.88 -23.87
CA PHE A 129 2.63 17.11 -23.14
C PHE A 129 3.09 16.45 -21.84
N LEU A 130 4.39 16.53 -21.50
CA LEU A 130 4.97 15.89 -20.30
C LEU A 130 5.36 16.87 -19.19
N ILE A 131 5.03 18.16 -19.32
CA ILE A 131 5.28 19.15 -18.26
C ILE A 131 4.14 19.06 -17.24
N PRO A 132 4.38 18.68 -15.96
CA PRO A 132 3.34 18.79 -14.93
C PRO A 132 2.94 20.27 -14.77
N PRO A 133 1.66 20.60 -14.55
CA PRO A 133 1.22 21.98 -14.54
C PRO A 133 1.98 22.77 -13.48
N LYS A 134 2.76 23.76 -13.92
CA LYS A 134 3.42 24.71 -13.02
C LYS A 134 2.34 25.33 -12.12
N LYS A 135 2.50 25.23 -10.79
CA LYS A 135 1.65 25.95 -9.83
C LYS A 135 1.62 27.43 -10.24
N LYS A 136 0.43 27.95 -10.53
CA LYS A 136 0.26 29.36 -10.92
C LYS A 136 0.66 30.27 -9.75
N PRO A 137 1.47 31.33 -9.97
CA PRO A 137 1.60 32.36 -8.97
C PRO A 137 0.24 33.07 -8.83
N SER A 138 -0.23 33.21 -7.60
CA SER A 138 -1.37 34.06 -7.26
C SER A 138 -0.99 35.51 -7.58
N GLY A 139 -1.55 36.05 -8.66
CA GLY A 139 -1.27 37.42 -9.10
C GLY A 139 -2.13 37.77 -10.30
N ILE A 140 -2.70 38.98 -10.28
CA ILE A 140 -3.77 39.50 -11.13
C ILE A 140 -3.68 39.09 -12.62
N SER A 141 -4.84 38.72 -13.18
CA SER A 141 -5.00 38.25 -14.56
C SER A 141 -4.63 39.33 -15.60
N TRP A 142 -3.66 39.01 -16.47
CA TRP A 142 -3.18 39.85 -17.58
C TRP A 142 -4.31 40.34 -18.52
N LYS A 143 -5.44 39.61 -18.58
CA LYS A 143 -6.63 40.04 -19.34
C LYS A 143 -7.15 41.42 -18.93
N PHE A 144 -6.93 41.84 -17.69
CA PHE A 144 -7.32 43.18 -17.22
C PHE A 144 -6.33 44.28 -17.60
N ILE A 145 -5.06 43.95 -17.87
CA ILE A 145 -4.03 44.94 -18.26
C ILE A 145 -4.16 45.32 -19.75
N LEU A 146 -4.47 44.34 -20.61
CA LEU A 146 -4.65 44.59 -22.06
C LEU A 146 -5.97 45.32 -22.39
N GLY A 147 -7.02 45.14 -21.59
CA GLY A 147 -8.32 45.79 -21.83
C GLY A 147 -8.29 47.32 -21.65
N ALA A 148 -7.45 47.84 -20.76
CA ALA A 148 -7.36 49.28 -20.51
C ALA A 148 -6.70 50.06 -21.67
N LEU A 149 -5.84 49.42 -22.46
CA LEU A 149 -5.13 50.05 -23.59
C LEU A 149 -6.03 50.25 -24.82
N VAL A 150 -7.01 49.36 -25.02
CA VAL A 150 -7.93 49.40 -26.18
C VAL A 150 -8.99 50.50 -26.04
N VAL A 151 -9.43 50.80 -24.82
CA VAL A 151 -10.46 51.84 -24.58
C VAL A 151 -9.90 53.25 -24.77
N ALA A 152 -8.63 53.49 -24.45
CA ALA A 152 -8.00 54.81 -24.60
C ALA A 152 -7.77 55.21 -26.06
N LEU A 153 -7.45 54.26 -26.95
CA LEU A 153 -7.20 54.54 -28.38
C LEU A 153 -8.48 54.66 -29.21
N GLY A 154 -9.57 54.01 -28.80
CA GLY A 154 -10.87 54.08 -29.48
C GLY A 154 -11.57 55.44 -29.33
N SER A 155 -11.35 56.14 -28.21
CA SER A 155 -12.01 57.44 -27.95
C SER A 155 -11.38 58.62 -28.71
N LEU A 156 -10.14 58.49 -29.20
CA LEU A 156 -9.48 59.57 -29.95
C LEU A 156 -9.91 59.59 -31.43
N VAL A 157 -10.18 58.42 -32.00
CA VAL A 157 -10.56 58.27 -33.43
C VAL A 157 -11.97 58.80 -33.69
N THR A 158 -12.88 58.66 -32.72
CA THR A 158 -14.26 59.16 -32.86
C THR A 158 -14.36 60.69 -32.72
N SER A 159 -13.52 61.33 -31.89
CA SER A 159 -13.50 62.80 -31.75
C SER A 159 -12.98 63.54 -33.00
N VAL A 160 -12.04 62.96 -33.75
CA VAL A 160 -11.48 63.57 -34.98
C VAL A 160 -12.47 63.47 -36.15
N ILE A 161 -13.26 62.39 -36.22
CA ILE A 161 -14.23 62.20 -37.31
C ILE A 161 -15.45 63.12 -37.15
N LEU A 162 -15.83 63.48 -35.92
CA LEU A 162 -16.97 64.37 -35.66
C LEU A 162 -16.65 65.86 -35.92
N THR A 163 -15.38 66.26 -35.81
CA THR A 163 -14.95 67.65 -36.07
C THR A 163 -14.70 67.95 -37.55
N ALA A 164 -14.56 66.92 -38.40
CA ALA A 164 -14.37 67.08 -39.86
C ALA A 164 -15.69 67.14 -40.66
N ARG A 165 -16.85 67.15 -39.98
CA ARG A 165 -18.17 67.06 -40.62
C ARG A 165 -19.14 68.18 -40.22
N ASN A 166 -18.60 69.35 -39.85
CA ASN A 166 -19.33 70.61 -39.69
C ASN A 166 -18.62 71.73 -40.43
#